data_AF-A0A540VT21-F1
#
_entry.id   AF-A0A540VT21-F1
#
_cell.length_a   1.000
_cell.length_b   1.000
_cell.length_c   1.000
_cell.angle_alpha   90.00
_cell.angle_beta   90.00
_cell.angle_gamma   90.00
#
_symmetry.space_group_name_H-M   'P 1'
#
loop_
_entity.id
_entity.type
_entity.pdbx_description
1 polymer ?
#
loop_
_entity_poly.entity_id
_entity_poly.type
_entity_poly.pdbx_seq_one_letter_code
_entity_poly.pdbx_strand_id
1 'polypeptide(L)'
;MRISSNSSLCSMFLMSLLVVGCAAPQERDEVSGDGALLRLVDEARIDYRSGRYSAARQKLEQVLEKTPKDPAMNARTGNAAYREGQYELAAEYYENAIEFTTEPLPRIRYNLAMVRLTQASLQLEYLRQSDESNRLSDELDDLFDALDQHVGRRVPPGVDSDMDGVSSD
;
A
#
# COMPACT_ATOMS: atom_id res chain seq x y z
N MET A 1 -59.68 -86.20 -4.15
CA MET A 1 -60.53 -85.11 -3.62
C MET A 1 -59.66 -83.85 -3.53
N ARG A 2 -59.95 -82.83 -4.37
CA ARG A 2 -59.42 -81.42 -4.43
C ARG A 2 -57.90 -81.25 -4.68
N ILE A 3 -57.42 -80.65 -5.79
CA ILE A 3 -57.43 -79.20 -6.22
C ILE A 3 -56.69 -78.35 -5.15
N SER A 4 -55.68 -77.49 -5.34
CA SER A 4 -55.17 -76.56 -6.40
C SER A 4 -53.71 -76.17 -6.02
N SER A 5 -52.77 -75.93 -6.95
CA SER A 5 -52.42 -74.67 -7.65
C SER A 5 -52.14 -73.42 -6.80
N ASN A 6 -51.01 -72.76 -7.13
CA ASN A 6 -50.63 -71.33 -7.04
C ASN A 6 -49.35 -71.07 -6.22
N SER A 7 -48.22 -70.63 -6.77
CA SER A 7 -47.89 -69.40 -7.52
C SER A 7 -48.15 -68.10 -6.75
N SER A 8 -47.06 -67.47 -6.28
CA SER A 8 -46.86 -66.03 -5.97
C SER A 8 -45.47 -65.94 -5.32
N LEU A 9 -44.40 -65.44 -5.94
CA LEU A 9 -44.21 -64.09 -6.49
C LEU A 9 -44.88 -63.01 -5.62
N CYS A 10 -44.21 -62.58 -4.56
CA CYS A 10 -44.06 -61.17 -4.16
C CYS A 10 -43.27 -61.09 -2.85
N SER A 11 -42.62 -59.95 -2.62
CA SER A 11 -41.98 -59.55 -1.36
C SER A 11 -40.52 -60.01 -1.21
N MET A 12 -39.56 -59.18 -1.60
CA MET A 12 -39.14 -58.06 -0.76
C MET A 12 -38.06 -57.21 -1.45
N PHE A 13 -38.40 -55.93 -1.62
CA PHE A 13 -37.55 -54.77 -1.39
C PHE A 13 -36.13 -54.70 -1.98
N LEU A 14 -36.02 -53.89 -3.05
CA LEU A 14 -35.19 -52.68 -3.08
C LEU A 14 -33.98 -52.65 -2.13
N MET A 15 -32.79 -52.95 -2.65
CA MET A 15 -31.56 -52.37 -2.11
C MET A 15 -30.86 -51.58 -3.22
N SER A 16 -31.47 -50.44 -3.51
CA SER A 16 -30.84 -49.29 -4.13
C SER A 16 -29.62 -48.89 -3.31
N LEU A 17 -28.43 -49.33 -3.72
CA LEU A 17 -27.17 -48.72 -3.31
C LEU A 17 -27.05 -47.35 -4.01
N LEU A 18 -27.77 -46.37 -3.47
CA LEU A 18 -27.40 -44.98 -3.61
C LEU A 18 -26.07 -44.84 -2.87
N VAL A 19 -24.98 -44.82 -3.64
CA VAL A 19 -23.73 -44.24 -3.17
C VAL A 19 -24.06 -42.78 -2.87
N VAL A 20 -24.42 -42.50 -1.62
CA VAL A 20 -24.36 -41.17 -1.05
C VAL A 20 -22.87 -40.86 -0.96
N GLY A 21 -22.32 -40.43 -2.09
CA GLY A 21 -21.06 -39.73 -2.12
C GLY A 21 -21.29 -38.46 -1.32
N CYS A 22 -20.90 -38.47 -0.06
CA CYS A 22 -20.57 -37.24 0.65
C CYS A 22 -19.38 -36.64 -0.09
N ALA A 23 -19.64 -35.92 -1.19
CA ALA A 23 -18.75 -34.86 -1.59
C ALA A 23 -18.75 -33.91 -0.40
N ALA A 24 -17.72 -34.01 0.44
CA ALA A 24 -17.40 -32.99 1.42
C ALA A 24 -17.51 -31.64 0.69
N PRO A 25 -18.13 -30.61 1.31
CA PRO A 25 -18.14 -29.31 0.69
C PRO A 25 -16.67 -28.98 0.41
N GLN A 26 -16.36 -28.87 -0.88
CA GLN A 26 -15.07 -28.40 -1.32
C GLN A 26 -15.01 -26.99 -0.74
N GLU A 27 -14.27 -26.85 0.36
CA GLU A 27 -13.72 -25.58 0.79
C GLU A 27 -13.00 -25.08 -0.46
N ARG A 28 -13.70 -24.20 -1.20
CA ARG A 28 -13.02 -23.32 -2.12
C ARG A 28 -12.10 -22.57 -1.21
N ASP A 29 -10.82 -22.96 -1.23
CA ASP A 29 -9.75 -22.18 -0.66
C ASP A 29 -10.06 -20.74 -1.02
N GLU A 30 -10.51 -19.99 -0.02
CA GLU A 30 -10.52 -18.56 -0.05
C GLU A 30 -9.03 -18.27 -0.30
N VAL A 31 -8.66 -18.05 -1.57
CA VAL A 31 -7.30 -17.69 -1.95
C VAL A 31 -6.99 -16.53 -1.04
N SER A 32 -6.20 -16.81 0.01
CA SER A 32 -6.23 -16.01 1.22
C SER A 32 -6.01 -14.57 0.82
N GLY A 33 -6.85 -13.64 1.29
CA GLY A 33 -6.77 -12.23 0.90
C GLY A 33 -5.32 -11.70 0.96
N ASP A 34 -4.55 -12.22 1.90
CA ASP A 34 -3.12 -12.04 2.10
C ASP A 34 -2.25 -12.29 0.86
N GLY A 35 -2.53 -13.35 0.08
CA GLY A 35 -1.80 -13.64 -1.16
C GLY A 35 -2.12 -12.67 -2.30
N ALA A 36 -3.34 -12.12 -2.33
CA ALA A 36 -3.70 -11.06 -3.27
C ALA A 36 -3.08 -9.72 -2.89
N LEU A 37 -3.06 -9.38 -1.60
CA LEU A 37 -2.40 -8.19 -1.07
C LEU A 37 -0.89 -8.23 -1.32
N LEU A 38 -0.24 -9.38 -1.07
CA LEU A 38 1.19 -9.55 -1.34
C LEU A 38 1.54 -9.31 -2.82
N ARG A 39 0.70 -9.81 -3.73
CA ARG A 39 0.88 -9.57 -5.17
C ARG A 39 0.79 -8.08 -5.53
N LEU A 40 -0.18 -7.36 -4.95
CA LEU A 40 -0.31 -5.92 -5.15
C LEU A 40 0.93 -5.17 -4.64
N VAL A 41 1.47 -5.57 -3.49
CA VAL A 41 2.71 -5.00 -2.94
C VAL A 41 3.90 -5.26 -3.86
N ASP A 42 4.04 -6.47 -4.40
CA ASP A 42 5.12 -6.81 -5.32
C ASP A 42 5.03 -6.04 -6.64
N GLU A 43 3.83 -5.93 -7.20
CA GLU A 43 3.58 -5.13 -8.38
C GLU A 43 3.84 -3.64 -8.13
N ALA A 44 3.44 -3.10 -6.97
CA ALA A 44 3.72 -1.73 -6.58
C ALA A 44 5.23 -1.46 -6.48
N ARG A 45 5.99 -2.42 -5.93
CA ARG A 45 7.45 -2.34 -5.86
C ARG A 45 8.08 -2.32 -7.25
N ILE A 46 7.60 -3.15 -8.19
CA ILE A 46 8.06 -3.15 -9.58
C ILE A 46 7.73 -1.81 -10.26
N ASP A 47 6.51 -1.30 -10.08
CA ASP A 47 6.10 0.00 -10.62
C ASP A 47 6.96 1.15 -10.09
N TYR A 48 7.20 1.18 -8.78
CA TYR A 48 8.04 2.19 -8.13
C TYR A 48 9.46 2.19 -8.69
N ARG A 49 10.09 1.01 -8.78
CA ARG A 49 11.44 0.84 -9.37
C ARG A 49 11.48 1.21 -10.85
N SER A 50 10.36 1.10 -11.55
CA SER A 50 10.22 1.48 -12.95
C SER A 50 9.87 2.96 -13.14
N GLY A 51 9.80 3.76 -12.08
CA GLY A 51 9.39 5.17 -12.13
C GLY A 51 7.89 5.41 -12.32
N ARG A 52 7.06 4.35 -12.29
CA ARG A 52 5.59 4.45 -12.38
C ARG A 52 4.98 4.70 -11.00
N TYR A 53 5.33 5.82 -10.39
CA TYR A 53 4.98 6.11 -8.99
C TYR A 53 3.47 6.18 -8.75
N SER A 54 2.71 6.77 -9.68
CA SER A 54 1.24 6.81 -9.60
C SER A 54 0.62 5.41 -9.57
N ALA A 55 1.12 4.50 -10.41
CA ALA A 55 0.64 3.11 -10.45
C ALA A 55 1.04 2.33 -9.18
N ALA A 56 2.24 2.59 -8.65
CA ALA A 56 2.68 2.04 -7.37
C ALA A 56 1.78 2.50 -6.21
N ARG A 57 1.50 3.80 -6.14
CA ARG A 57 0.61 4.39 -5.12
C ARG A 57 -0.78 3.78 -5.17
N GLN A 58 -1.41 3.72 -6.34
CA GLN A 58 -2.77 3.15 -6.50
C GLN A 58 -2.86 1.68 -6.07
N LYS A 59 -1.79 0.89 -6.26
CA LYS A 59 -1.75 -0.50 -5.78
C LYS A 59 -1.59 -0.58 -4.27
N LEU A 60 -0.79 0.29 -3.67
CA LEU A 60 -0.63 0.35 -2.21
C LEU A 60 -1.89 0.89 -1.52
N GLU A 61 -2.61 1.82 -2.15
CA GLU A 61 -3.92 2.29 -1.69
C GLU A 61 -4.94 1.13 -1.63
N GLN A 62 -4.95 0.25 -2.64
CA GLN A 62 -5.78 -0.97 -2.61
C GLN A 62 -5.39 -1.91 -1.46
N VAL A 63 -4.11 -1.96 -1.09
CA VAL A 63 -3.66 -2.73 0.08
C VAL A 63 -4.17 -2.07 1.37
N LEU A 64 -4.03 -0.75 1.47
CA LEU A 64 -4.49 0.05 2.61
C LEU A 64 -6.02 0.01 2.80
N GLU A 65 -6.81 -0.25 1.76
CA GLU A 65 -8.26 -0.52 1.93
C GLU A 65 -8.53 -1.70 2.88
N LYS A 66 -7.60 -2.67 2.95
CA LYS A 66 -7.69 -3.84 3.84
C LYS A 66 -6.85 -3.68 5.10
N THR A 67 -5.75 -2.93 5.02
CA THR A 67 -4.80 -2.72 6.12
C THR A 67 -4.59 -1.24 6.45
N PRO A 68 -5.65 -0.45 6.75
CA PRO A 68 -5.56 1.02 6.79
C PRO A 68 -4.57 1.56 7.84
N LYS A 69 -4.27 0.75 8.86
CA LYS A 69 -3.38 1.10 9.97
C LYS A 69 -1.99 0.47 9.88
N ASP A 70 -1.64 -0.13 8.74
CA ASP A 70 -0.31 -0.72 8.56
C ASP A 70 0.74 0.40 8.37
N PRO A 71 1.69 0.57 9.30
CA PRO A 71 2.71 1.62 9.20
C PRO A 71 3.60 1.46 7.97
N ALA A 72 3.92 0.22 7.58
CA ALA A 72 4.78 -0.05 6.44
C ALA A 72 4.07 0.26 5.12
N MET A 73 2.78 -0.06 4.99
CA MET A 73 2.01 0.28 3.80
C MET A 73 1.79 1.79 3.68
N ASN A 74 1.49 2.47 4.79
CA ASN A 74 1.42 3.93 4.81
C ASN A 74 2.76 4.55 4.39
N ALA A 75 3.89 4.13 4.97
CA ALA A 75 5.22 4.61 4.59
C ALA A 75 5.55 4.39 3.11
N ARG A 76 5.29 3.18 2.57
CA ARG A 76 5.52 2.86 1.15
C ARG A 76 4.66 3.74 0.23
N THR A 77 3.42 4.01 0.63
CA THR A 77 2.50 4.88 -0.14
C THR A 77 2.99 6.33 -0.12
N GLY A 78 3.49 6.81 1.03
CA GLY A 78 4.14 8.11 1.15
C GLY A 78 5.38 8.24 0.27
N ASN A 79 6.21 7.20 0.16
CA ASN A 79 7.35 7.17 -0.75
C ASN A 79 6.90 7.32 -2.21
N ALA A 80 5.88 6.57 -2.62
CA ALA A 80 5.33 6.65 -3.97
C ALA A 80 4.73 8.05 -4.27
N ALA A 81 3.96 8.61 -3.33
CA ALA A 81 3.39 9.96 -3.45
C ALA A 81 4.48 11.04 -3.57
N TYR A 82 5.53 10.96 -2.75
CA TYR A 82 6.66 11.90 -2.81
C TYR A 82 7.34 11.89 -4.18
N ARG A 83 7.58 10.70 -4.75
CA ARG A 83 8.21 10.54 -6.06
C ARG A 83 7.30 10.93 -7.22
N GLU A 84 5.98 10.86 -7.03
CA GLU A 84 4.98 11.42 -7.95
C GLU A 84 4.89 12.95 -7.88
N GLY A 85 5.52 13.60 -6.89
CA GLY A 85 5.44 15.05 -6.65
C GLY A 85 4.20 15.47 -5.84
N GLN A 86 3.48 14.52 -5.25
CA GLN A 86 2.31 14.75 -4.41
C GLN A 86 2.76 14.94 -2.95
N TYR A 87 3.35 16.09 -2.64
CA TYR A 87 4.04 16.32 -1.35
C TYR A 87 3.08 16.37 -0.16
N GLU A 88 1.91 16.98 -0.31
CA GLU A 88 0.88 17.02 0.74
C GLU A 88 0.43 15.60 1.09
N LEU A 89 0.11 14.79 0.08
CA LEU A 89 -0.31 13.41 0.26
C LEU A 89 0.80 12.54 0.85
N ALA A 90 2.06 12.76 0.45
CA ALA A 90 3.20 12.07 1.03
C ALA A 90 3.32 12.35 2.54
N ALA A 91 3.13 13.60 2.96
CA ALA A 91 3.15 13.97 4.37
C ALA A 91 2.05 13.26 5.16
N GLU A 92 0.82 13.22 4.65
CA GLU A 92 -0.32 12.53 5.28
C GLU A 92 -0.02 11.04 5.51
N TYR A 93 0.52 10.36 4.49
CA TYR A 93 0.87 8.94 4.62
C TYR A 93 2.00 8.69 5.63
N TYR A 94 3.01 9.55 5.70
CA TYR A 94 4.05 9.41 6.73
C TYR A 94 3.53 9.70 8.13
N GLU A 95 2.63 10.66 8.28
CA GLU A 95 1.97 10.98 9.55
C GLU A 95 1.13 9.80 10.04
N ASN A 96 0.34 9.20 9.14
CA ASN A 96 -0.40 7.96 9.44
C ASN A 96 0.52 6.80 9.83
N ALA A 97 1.64 6.62 9.13
CA ALA A 97 2.62 5.58 9.47
C ALA A 97 3.18 5.77 10.90
N ILE A 98 3.42 7.01 11.32
CA ILE A 98 3.89 7.34 12.66
C ILE A 98 2.78 7.20 13.71
N GLU A 99 1.53 7.56 13.37
CA GLU A 99 0.38 7.47 14.27
C GLU A 99 0.04 6.02 14.66
N PHE A 100 0.15 5.10 13.70
CA PHE A 100 -0.28 3.71 13.90
C PHE A 100 0.77 2.78 14.51
N THR A 101 1.88 3.32 15.02
CA THR A 101 2.90 2.54 15.73
C THR A 101 3.39 3.24 16.99
N THR A 102 3.79 2.46 17.98
CA THR A 102 4.53 2.94 19.16
C THR A 102 6.04 2.88 18.95
N GLU A 103 6.50 2.14 17.94
CA GLU A 103 7.92 1.98 17.64
C GLU A 103 8.48 3.26 16.99
N PRO A 104 9.71 3.65 17.33
CA PRO A 104 10.35 4.79 16.67
C PRO A 104 10.62 4.46 15.20
N LEU A 105 10.09 5.30 14.30
CA LEU A 105 10.37 5.24 12.86
C LEU A 105 11.28 6.40 12.42
N PRO A 106 12.58 6.42 12.79
CA PRO A 106 13.47 7.56 12.51
C PRO A 106 13.60 7.85 11.02
N ARG A 107 13.61 6.81 10.18
CA ARG A 107 13.61 6.94 8.72
C ARG A 107 12.35 7.62 8.19
N ILE A 108 11.18 7.25 8.69
CA ILE A 108 9.91 7.86 8.26
C ILE A 108 9.80 9.31 8.74
N ARG A 109 10.27 9.60 9.95
CA ARG A 109 10.37 10.98 10.46
C ARG A 109 11.32 11.83 9.61
N TYR A 110 12.45 11.26 9.21
CA TYR A 110 13.37 11.91 8.28
C TYR A 110 12.66 12.19 6.94
N ASN A 111 11.98 11.19 6.36
CA ASN A 111 11.25 11.36 5.11
C ASN A 111 10.20 12.46 5.19
N LEU A 112 9.39 12.49 6.27
CA LEU A 112 8.43 13.55 6.53
C LEU A 112 9.12 14.92 6.63
N ALA A 113 10.26 15.02 7.32
CA ALA A 113 11.03 16.27 7.37
C ALA A 113 11.50 16.71 5.98
N MET A 114 11.96 15.78 5.13
CA MET A 114 12.36 16.09 3.75
C MET A 114 11.17 16.56 2.89
N VAL A 115 9.98 15.97 3.08
CA VAL A 115 8.76 16.44 2.43
C VAL A 115 8.41 17.84 2.88
N ARG A 116 8.43 18.11 4.18
CA ARG A 116 8.15 19.45 4.74
C ARG A 116 9.15 20.50 4.25
N LEU A 117 10.44 20.15 4.15
CA LEU A 117 11.45 21.01 3.54
C LEU A 117 11.17 21.26 2.05
N THR A 118 10.73 20.24 1.31
CA THR A 118 10.36 20.38 -0.10
C THR A 118 9.16 21.32 -0.25
N GLN A 119 8.10 21.14 0.55
CA GLN A 119 6.93 22.02 0.56
C GLN A 119 7.32 23.47 0.89
N ALA A 120 8.13 23.67 1.93
CA ALA A 120 8.63 25.00 2.29
C ALA A 120 9.42 25.63 1.14
N SER A 121 10.34 24.87 0.52
CA SER A 121 11.15 25.35 -0.60
C SER A 121 10.29 25.78 -1.79
N LEU A 122 9.22 25.05 -2.10
CA LEU A 122 8.27 25.41 -3.16
C LEU A 122 7.54 26.72 -2.85
N GLN A 123 7.11 26.93 -1.61
CA GLN A 123 6.46 28.17 -1.20
C GLN A 123 7.42 29.36 -1.24
N LEU A 124 8.67 29.17 -0.81
CA LEU A 124 9.70 30.19 -0.88
C LEU A 124 10.04 30.55 -2.32
N GLU A 125 10.04 29.58 -3.24
CA GLU A 125 10.30 29.82 -4.66
C GLU A 125 9.15 30.60 -5.29
N TYR A 126 7.90 30.25 -4.95
CA TYR A 126 6.74 31.04 -5.35
C TYR A 126 6.86 32.49 -4.88
N LEU A 127 7.22 32.71 -3.61
CA LEU A 127 7.43 34.04 -3.07
C LEU A 127 8.53 34.77 -3.84
N ARG A 128 9.70 34.15 -4.05
CA ARG A 128 10.85 34.72 -4.79
C ARG A 128 10.47 35.18 -6.20
N GLN A 129 9.57 34.46 -6.87
CA GLN A 129 9.11 34.78 -8.23
C GLN A 129 8.00 35.84 -8.27
N SER A 130 7.37 36.12 -7.13
CA SER A 130 6.27 37.08 -7.01
C SER A 130 6.77 38.48 -6.63
N ASP A 131 5.99 39.51 -6.96
CA ASP A 131 6.30 40.91 -6.59
C ASP A 131 6.34 41.14 -5.05
N GLU A 132 5.80 40.19 -4.26
CA GLU A 132 5.87 40.20 -2.79
C GLU A 132 7.30 39.94 -2.26
N SER A 133 8.20 39.40 -3.09
CA SER A 133 9.60 39.13 -2.73
C SER A 133 10.42 40.38 -2.50
N ASN A 134 10.03 41.55 -3.02
CA ASN A 134 10.93 42.72 -3.07
C ASN A 134 11.32 43.25 -1.68
N ARG A 135 10.66 42.78 -0.61
CA ARG A 135 10.96 43.10 0.79
C ARG A 135 11.77 42.00 1.50
N LEU A 136 11.97 40.86 0.85
CA LEU A 136 12.54 39.62 1.40
C LEU A 136 13.56 38.98 0.43
N SER A 137 13.98 39.68 -0.64
CA SER A 137 14.75 39.07 -1.73
C SER A 137 16.08 38.54 -1.25
N ASP A 138 16.77 39.34 -0.43
CA ASP A 138 18.09 39.01 0.08
C ASP A 138 18.00 37.88 1.11
N GLU A 139 17.00 37.91 2.00
CA GLU A 139 16.75 36.83 2.96
C GLU A 139 16.36 35.52 2.28
N LEU A 140 15.60 35.57 1.18
CA LEU A 140 15.23 34.39 0.41
C LEU A 140 16.46 33.79 -0.30
N ASP A 141 17.31 34.63 -0.89
CA ASP A 141 18.53 34.18 -1.55
C ASP A 141 19.49 33.50 -0.55
N ASP A 142 19.71 34.11 0.63
CA ASP A 142 20.51 33.53 1.72
C ASP A 142 19.95 32.18 2.19
N LEU A 143 18.62 32.07 2.32
CA LEU A 143 17.96 30.84 2.73
C LEU A 143 18.09 29.74 1.68
N PHE A 144 17.95 30.08 0.40
CA PHE A 144 18.15 29.13 -0.70
C PHE A 144 19.59 28.64 -0.75
N ASP A 145 20.56 29.51 -0.58
CA ASP A 145 21.98 29.14 -0.52
C ASP A 145 22.26 28.17 0.65
N ALA A 146 21.67 28.44 1.82
CA ALA A 146 21.79 27.55 2.97
C ALA A 146 21.11 26.19 2.74
N LEU A 147 19.93 26.16 2.13
CA LEU A 147 19.23 24.92 1.79
C LEU A 147 20.03 24.10 0.76
N ASP A 148 20.54 24.74 -0.29
CA ASP A 148 21.35 24.08 -1.32
C ASP A 148 22.66 23.52 -0.72
N GLN A 149 23.28 24.23 0.24
CA GLN A 149 24.49 23.78 0.93
C GLN A 149 24.26 22.56 1.83
N HIS A 150 23.14 22.50 2.54
CA HIS A 150 22.93 21.52 3.61
C HIS A 150 21.98 20.38 3.27
N VAL A 151 21.04 20.61 2.35
CA VAL A 151 19.96 19.68 1.99
C VAL A 151 20.15 19.14 0.56
N GLY A 152 20.93 19.83 -0.27
CA GLY A 152 21.13 19.52 -1.68
C GLY A 152 20.15 20.27 -2.59
N ARG A 153 20.44 20.32 -3.89
CA ARG A 153 19.72 21.15 -4.88
C ARG A 153 18.20 20.98 -4.81
N ARG A 154 17.47 22.03 -4.45
CA ARG A 154 16.00 22.33 -4.53
C ARG A 154 14.97 21.25 -4.18
N VAL A 155 15.24 19.98 -4.43
CA VAL A 155 14.48 18.78 -4.08
C VAL A 155 15.50 17.75 -3.60
N PRO A 156 15.46 17.34 -2.32
CA PRO A 156 16.42 16.39 -1.78
C PRO A 156 16.42 15.10 -2.60
N PRO A 157 17.58 14.46 -2.87
CA PRO A 157 17.61 13.12 -3.46
C PRO A 157 16.78 12.21 -2.55
N GLY A 158 15.67 11.73 -3.11
CA GLY A 158 14.53 11.27 -2.33
C GLY A 158 14.85 10.20 -1.31
N VAL A 159 14.10 10.29 -0.21
CA VAL A 159 13.52 9.17 0.54
C VAL A 159 13.72 7.82 -0.17
N ASP A 160 14.45 6.90 0.48
CA ASP A 160 14.96 5.63 -0.06
C ASP A 160 14.37 5.15 -1.40
N SER A 161 15.28 4.76 -2.29
CA SER A 161 14.98 4.14 -3.59
C SER A 161 14.25 2.79 -3.50
N ASP A 162 14.14 2.22 -2.31
CA ASP A 162 13.67 0.85 -2.13
C ASP A 162 12.50 0.78 -1.16
N MET A 163 11.37 0.28 -1.66
CA MET A 163 10.16 -0.08 -0.89
C MET A 163 10.45 -1.10 0.22
N ASP A 164 11.64 -1.70 0.22
CA ASP A 164 12.07 -2.76 1.14
C ASP A 164 12.58 -2.21 2.48
N GLY A 165 12.83 -0.89 2.61
CA GLY A 165 13.45 -0.24 3.77
C GLY A 165 12.60 -0.08 5.03
N VAL A 166 11.39 -0.65 5.05
CA VAL A 166 10.60 -0.85 6.29
C VAL A 166 10.73 -2.31 6.75
N SER A 167 11.93 -2.88 6.64
CA SER A 167 12.25 -4.08 7.41
C SER A 167 12.42 -3.66 8.86
N SER A 168 11.60 -4.24 9.71
CA SER A 168 11.70 -4.25 11.16
C SER A 168 13.05 -4.84 11.59
N ASP A 169 14.06 -3.97 11.72
CA ASP A 169 15.21 -4.20 12.59
C ASP A 169 15.18 -3.18 13.73
#